data_AF-A0A2H4V2J1-F1
#
_entry.id   AF-A0A2H4V2J1-F1
#
_cell.length_a   1.000
_cell.length_b   1.000
_cell.length_c   1.000
_cell.angle_alpha   90.00
_cell.angle_beta   90.00
_cell.angle_gamma   90.00
#
_symmetry.space_group_name_H-M   'P 1'
#
loop_
_entity.id
_entity.type
_entity.pdbx_description
1 polymer ?
#
loop_
_entity_poly.entity_id
_entity_poly.type
_entity_poly.pdbx_seq_one_letter_code
_entity_poly.pdbx_strand_id
1 'polypeptide(L)' 'AARPIGFLEMIDGGDRDEKILAVPDKDPRYAHVKSLNDVAPHRLDEIAEFFRSYKNLEKKVTQILGWQDV' A
#
# COMPACT_ATOMS: atom_id res chain seq x y z
N ALA A 1 10.94 -12.58 -8.05
CA ALA A 1 10.50 -12.77 -6.67
C ALA A 1 10.32 -11.40 -6.03
N ALA A 2 9.32 -11.24 -5.18
CA ALA A 2 9.05 -10.03 -4.43
C ALA A 2 8.97 -10.37 -2.94
N ARG A 3 9.33 -9.43 -2.09
CA ARG A 3 9.29 -9.58 -0.64
C ARG A 3 8.28 -8.59 -0.06
N PRO A 4 7.20 -9.07 0.58
CA PRO A 4 6.26 -8.23 1.31
C PRO A 4 6.97 -7.44 2.41
N ILE A 5 6.52 -6.20 2.62
CA ILE A 5 7.02 -5.32 3.69
C ILE A 5 5.90 -4.69 4.52
N GLY A 6 4.65 -4.81 4.08
CA GLY A 6 3.45 -4.31 4.75
C GLY A 6 2.23 -4.50 3.86
N PHE A 7 1.08 -4.03 4.33
CA PHE A 7 -0.12 -3.93 3.50
C PHE A 7 -0.94 -2.69 3.83
N LEU A 8 -1.66 -2.18 2.83
CA LEU A 8 -2.64 -1.12 2.98
C LEU A 8 -4.00 -1.76 3.22
N GLU A 9 -4.58 -1.50 4.39
CA GLU A 9 -5.92 -1.94 4.72
C GLU A 9 -6.95 -0.98 4.10
N MET A 10 -7.86 -1.52 3.30
CA MET A 10 -8.81 -0.76 2.49
C MET A 10 -10.17 -1.47 2.44
N ILE A 11 -11.24 -0.68 2.40
CA ILE A 11 -12.60 -1.11 2.05
C ILE A 11 -12.94 -0.57 0.67
N ASP A 12 -13.46 -1.41 -0.22
CA ASP A 12 -13.90 -1.08 -1.58
C ASP A 12 -15.36 -1.49 -1.75
N GLY A 13 -16.28 -0.52 -1.86
CA GLY A 13 -17.69 -0.83 -2.05
C GLY A 13 -18.34 -1.60 -0.90
N GLY A 14 -17.74 -1.60 0.30
CA GLY A 14 -18.20 -2.31 1.49
C GLY A 14 -17.45 -3.61 1.78
N ASP A 15 -16.62 -4.08 0.84
CA ASP A 15 -15.82 -5.29 1.00
C ASP A 15 -14.39 -4.98 1.43
N ARG A 16 -13.78 -5.86 2.21
CA ARG A 16 -12.35 -5.77 2.56
C ARG A 16 -11.50 -6.07 1.33
N ASP A 17 -10.51 -5.20 1.07
CA ASP A 17 -9.66 -5.27 -0.11
C ASP A 17 -8.23 -4.80 0.20
N GLU A 18 -7.51 -5.57 1.02
CA GLU A 18 -6.13 -5.29 1.41
C GLU A 18 -5.16 -5.34 0.22
N LYS A 19 -4.19 -4.44 0.20
CA LYS A 19 -3.13 -4.38 -0.82
C LYS A 19 -1.78 -4.67 -0.19
N ILE A 20 -1.10 -5.74 -0.59
CA ILE A 20 0.29 -5.99 -0.16
C ILE A 20 1.22 -4.98 -0.81
N LEU A 21 2.07 -4.33 -0.01
CA LEU A 21 3.22 -3.59 -0.48
C LEU A 21 4.46 -4.50 -0.42
N ALA A 22 5.17 -4.60 -1.53
CA ALA A 22 6.34 -5.45 -1.66
C ALA A 22 7.45 -4.75 -2.46
N VAL A 23 8.69 -5.19 -2.22
CA VAL A 23 9.87 -4.76 -2.96
C VAL A 23 10.49 -5.91 -3.75
N PRO A 24 11.25 -5.65 -4.83
CA PRO A 24 11.97 -6.71 -5.53
C PRO A 24 12.98 -7.39 -4.60
N ASP A 25 12.93 -8.73 -4.54
CA ASP A 25 13.74 -9.49 -3.57
C ASP A 25 15.25 -9.44 -3.86
N LYS A 26 15.63 -9.40 -5.14
CA LYS A 26 17.02 -9.50 -5.62
C LYS A 26 17.60 -8.19 -6.15
N ASP A 27 16.91 -7.07 -5.95
CA ASP A 27 17.40 -5.77 -6.36
C ASP A 27 18.19 -5.12 -5.22
N PRO A 28 19.51 -4.89 -5.36
CA PRO A 28 20.33 -4.32 -4.29
C PRO A 28 19.87 -2.93 -3.85
N ARG A 29 19.15 -2.19 -4.70
CA ARG A 29 18.58 -0.87 -4.35
C ARG A 29 17.56 -0.96 -3.21
N TYR A 30 16.89 -2.11 -3.05
CA TYR A 30 15.87 -2.35 -2.03
C TYR A 30 16.33 -3.30 -0.92
N ALA A 31 17.63 -3.65 -0.89
CA ALA A 31 18.16 -4.59 0.09
C ALA A 31 17.92 -4.15 1.54
N HIS A 32 17.92 -2.84 1.79
CA HIS A 32 17.71 -2.24 3.10
C HIS A 32 16.24 -2.10 3.51
N VAL A 33 15.29 -2.16 2.56
CA VAL A 33 13.86 -1.95 2.84
C VAL A 33 13.24 -3.24 3.35
N LYS A 34 13.03 -3.37 4.67
CA LYS A 34 12.52 -4.60 5.32
C LYS A 34 11.10 -4.46 5.86
N SER A 35 10.67 -3.25 6.14
CA SER A 35 9.37 -2.89 6.73
C SER A 35 8.83 -1.61 6.11
N LEU A 36 7.60 -1.23 6.49
CA LEU A 36 7.02 0.06 6.12
C LEU A 36 7.85 1.25 6.62
N ASN A 37 8.50 1.13 7.79
CA ASN A 37 9.31 2.20 8.38
C ASN A 37 10.58 2.53 7.56
N ASP A 38 10.99 1.62 6.68
CA ASP A 38 12.12 1.84 5.76
C ASP A 38 11.70 2.59 4.50
N VAL A 39 10.40 2.86 4.33
CA VAL A 39 9.84 3.62 3.20
C VAL A 39 9.61 5.06 3.64
N ALA A 40 9.96 6.02 2.79
CA ALA A 40 9.68 7.43 3.06
C ALA A 40 8.18 7.62 3.34
N PRO A 41 7.77 8.27 4.46
CA PRO A 41 6.36 8.42 4.83
C PRO A 41 5.50 9.01 3.71
N HIS A 42 6.02 10.02 3.01
CA HIS A 42 5.34 10.64 1.88
C HIS A 42 5.00 9.66 0.74
N ARG A 43 5.83 8.63 0.52
CA ARG A 43 5.54 7.58 -0.48
C ARG A 43 4.37 6.71 -0.04
N LEU A 44 4.29 6.40 1.25
CA LEU A 44 3.15 5.67 1.81
C LEU A 44 1.86 6.49 1.70
N ASP A 45 1.93 7.79 1.97
CA ASP A 45 0.80 8.72 1.80
C ASP A 45 0.35 8.82 0.34
N GLU A 46 1.29 8.94 -0.61
CA GLU A 46 1.00 9.00 -2.05
C GLU A 46 0.27 7.74 -2.53
N ILE A 47 0.74 6.56 -2.11
CA ILE A 47 0.09 5.29 -2.47
C ILE A 47 -1.31 5.18 -1.84
N ALA A 48 -1.47 5.57 -0.58
CA ALA A 48 -2.78 5.59 0.09
C ALA A 48 -3.75 6.56 -0.59
N GLU A 49 -3.30 7.76 -0.97
CA GLU A 49 -4.15 8.77 -1.62
C GLU A 49 -4.56 8.35 -3.04
N PHE A 50 -3.67 7.65 -3.76
CA PHE A 50 -4.04 7.03 -5.03
C PHE A 50 -5.26 6.10 -4.85
N PHE A 51 -5.20 5.16 -3.89
CA PHE A 51 -6.32 4.23 -3.66
C PHE A 51 -7.57 4.90 -3.06
N ARG A 52 -7.41 6.01 -2.34
CA ARG A 52 -8.55 6.81 -1.86
C ARG A 52 -9.32 7.46 -3.01
N SER A 53 -8.64 7.87 -4.08
CA SER A 53 -9.22 8.76 -5.09
C SER A 53 -9.45 8.13 -6.47
N TYR A 54 -8.76 7.01 -6.80
CA TYR A 54 -8.74 6.48 -8.16
C TYR A 54 -10.12 6.08 -8.73
N LYS A 55 -11.07 5.78 -7.85
CA LYS A 55 -12.44 5.35 -8.21
C LYS A 55 -13.49 6.45 -8.15
N ASN A 56 -13.11 7.70 -7.89
CA ASN A 56 -14.05 8.81 -7.73
C ASN A 56 -14.95 9.00 -8.96
N LEU A 57 -14.41 8.83 -10.18
CA LEU A 57 -15.19 8.97 -11.42
C LEU A 57 -16.10 7.77 -11.72
N GLU A 58 -15.86 6.62 -11.09
CA GLU A 58 -16.77 5.47 -11.12
C GLU A 58 -17.94 5.63 -10.14
N LYS A 59 -17.98 6.73 -9.36
CA LYS A 59 -18.93 6.97 -8.27
C LYS A 59 -18.93 5.85 -7.21
N LYS A 60 -17.77 5.21 -7.03
CA LYS A 60 -17.54 4.22 -5.97
C LYS A 60 -16.77 4.87 -4.83
N VAL A 61 -17.05 4.40 -3.62
CA VAL A 61 -16.36 4.84 -2.41
C VAL A 61 -15.31 3.79 -2.03
N THR A 62 -14.09 4.27 -1.83
CA THR A 62 -13.03 3.51 -1.17
C THR A 62 -12.70 4.17 0.16
N GLN A 63 -12.34 3.37 1.16
CA GLN A 63 -11.94 3.85 2.47
C GLN A 63 -10.60 3.25 2.85
N ILE A 64 -9.63 4.11 3.14
CA ILE A 64 -8.33 3.71 3.67
C ILE A 64 -8.42 3.60 5.19
N LEU A 65 -8.11 2.41 5.73
CA LEU A 65 -8.07 2.14 7.17
C LEU A 65 -6.67 2.36 7.74
N GLY A 66 -5.63 2.22 6.91
CA GLY A 66 -4.25 2.55 7.27
C GLY A 66 -3.26 1.52 6.76
N TRP A 67 -2.00 1.75 7.10
CA TRP A 67 -0.90 0.83 6.82
C TRP A 67 -0.70 -0.14 7.99
N GLN A 68 -0.42 -1.40 7.68
CA GLN A 68 -0.16 -2.47 8.64
C GLN A 68 1.13 -3.21 8.27
N ASP A 69 1.93 -3.55 9.28
CA ASP A 69 3.12 -4.40 9.10
C ASP A 69 2.72 -5.86 8.81
N VAL A 70 3.65 -6.63 8.21
CA VAL A 70 3.49 -8.08 7.94
C VAL A 70 3.83 -8.90 9.18
#